data_AF-A0A067NFP0-F1
#
_entry.id   AF-A0A067NFP0-F1
#
_cell.length_a   1.000
_cell.length_b   1.000
_cell.length_c   1.000
_cell.angle_alpha   90.00
_cell.angle_beta   90.00
_cell.angle_gamma   90.00
#
_symmetry.space_group_name_H-M   'P 1'
#
loop_
_entity.id
_entity.type
_entity.pdbx_description
1 polymer ?
#
loop_
_entity_poly.entity_id
_entity_poly.type
_entity_poly.pdbx_seq_one_letter_code
_entity_poly.pdbx_strand_id
1 'polypeptide(L)'
;MWQKAPTRGGALYYAEQAREFQELARKAALSAAKEVVEAKRVSTPKQDTIDLHGTSITEAATIVEDTLKWYNASPAKPLRIITGRGNHSVNQVGVLKPAIRKKLQQEHWDVRGWDGGLVVLGKK
;
A
#
# COMPACT_ATOMS: atom_id res chain seq x y z
N MET A 1 -1.96 -28.15 -42.95
CA MET A 1 -2.91 -27.08 -42.57
C MET A 1 -2.97 -27.04 -41.05
N TRP A 2 -2.46 -25.97 -40.43
CA TRP A 2 -2.37 -25.83 -38.97
C TRP A 2 -3.73 -25.50 -38.37
N GLN A 3 -3.97 -26.04 -37.17
CA GLN A 3 -5.28 -26.18 -36.53
C GLN A 3 -5.93 -24.84 -36.09
N LYS A 4 -7.27 -24.92 -36.07
CA LYS A 4 -8.27 -23.89 -35.78
C LYS A 4 -7.96 -23.06 -34.52
N ALA A 5 -8.19 -21.76 -34.63
CA ALA A 5 -8.23 -20.82 -33.51
C ALA A 5 -9.21 -21.27 -32.40
N PRO A 6 -8.91 -21.02 -31.12
CA PRO A 6 -9.78 -21.41 -30.02
C PRO A 6 -11.13 -20.69 -30.14
N THR A 7 -12.20 -21.45 -29.94
CA THR A 7 -13.58 -20.97 -29.91
C THR A 7 -13.71 -19.84 -28.88
N ARG A 8 -14.22 -18.69 -29.31
CA ARG A 8 -14.33 -17.45 -28.50
C ARG A 8 -14.99 -17.64 -27.11
N GLY A 9 -15.77 -18.71 -26.89
CA GLY A 9 -16.38 -19.02 -25.59
C GLY A 9 -15.46 -19.65 -24.54
N GLY A 10 -14.48 -20.48 -24.93
CA GLY A 10 -13.55 -21.10 -23.98
C GLY A 10 -12.53 -20.12 -23.42
N ALA A 11 -12.05 -19.21 -24.27
CA ALA A 11 -11.11 -18.16 -23.86
C ALA A 11 -11.73 -17.17 -22.87
N LEU A 12 -13.03 -16.85 -23.01
CA LEU A 12 -13.74 -15.98 -22.07
C LEU A 12 -13.90 -16.63 -20.70
N TYR A 13 -14.28 -17.91 -20.64
CA TYR A 13 -14.40 -18.66 -19.37
C TYR A 13 -13.09 -18.68 -18.58
N TYR A 14 -11.96 -19.02 -19.23
CA TYR A 14 -10.66 -19.00 -18.56
C TYR A 14 -10.22 -17.59 -18.18
N ALA A 15 -10.59 -16.56 -18.95
CA ALA A 15 -10.31 -15.17 -18.61
C ALA A 15 -11.11 -14.69 -17.39
N GLU A 16 -12.34 -15.15 -17.21
CA GLU A 16 -13.15 -14.88 -16.00
C GLU A 16 -12.55 -15.58 -14.78
N GLN A 17 -12.25 -16.88 -14.91
CA GLN A 17 -11.64 -17.66 -13.84
C GLN A 17 -10.27 -17.09 -13.41
N ALA A 18 -9.46 -16.63 -14.37
CA ALA A 18 -8.20 -15.96 -14.09
C ALA A 18 -8.39 -14.67 -13.28
N ARG A 19 -9.42 -13.85 -13.59
CA ARG A 19 -9.73 -12.64 -12.84
C ARG A 19 -10.13 -12.95 -11.41
N GLU A 20 -10.94 -14.00 -11.20
CA GLU A 20 -11.34 -14.43 -9.86
C GLU A 20 -10.12 -14.82 -9.01
N PHE A 21 -9.23 -15.66 -9.56
CA PHE A 21 -8.00 -16.04 -8.87
C PHE A 21 -7.07 -14.85 -8.61
N GLN A 22 -6.98 -13.91 -9.56
CA GLN A 22 -6.22 -12.66 -9.36
C GLN A 22 -6.78 -11.82 -8.22
N GLU A 23 -8.11 -11.68 -8.12
CA GLU A 23 -8.74 -10.95 -7.03
C GLU A 23 -8.54 -11.64 -5.68
N LEU A 24 -8.65 -12.97 -5.62
CA LEU A 24 -8.35 -13.75 -4.42
C LEU A 24 -6.90 -13.57 -3.98
N ALA A 25 -5.96 -13.69 -4.92
CA ALA A 25 -4.53 -13.49 -4.64
C ALA A 25 -4.26 -12.06 -4.13
N ARG A 26 -4.87 -11.04 -4.75
CA ARG A 26 -4.73 -9.64 -4.32
C ARG A 26 -5.28 -9.41 -2.91
N LYS A 27 -6.43 -10.00 -2.58
CA LYS A 27 -7.02 -9.92 -1.23
C LYS A 27 -6.13 -10.62 -0.19
N ALA A 28 -5.61 -11.80 -0.51
CA ALA A 28 -4.70 -12.53 0.37
C ALA A 28 -3.40 -11.75 0.59
N ALA A 29 -2.83 -11.18 -0.46
CA ALA A 29 -1.63 -10.34 -0.38
C ALA A 29 -1.86 -9.10 0.51
N LEU A 30 -3.02 -8.43 0.37
CA LEU A 30 -3.38 -7.32 1.24
C LEU A 30 -3.52 -7.73 2.71
N SER A 31 -4.13 -8.89 2.98
CA SER A 31 -4.25 -9.42 4.35
C SER A 31 -2.88 -9.68 4.96
N ALA A 32 -2.01 -10.38 4.23
CA ALA A 32 -0.65 -10.66 4.67
C ALA A 32 0.17 -9.36 4.90
N ALA A 33 0.03 -8.37 4.01
CA ALA A 33 0.67 -7.08 4.18
C ALA A 33 0.19 -6.38 5.47
N LYS A 34 -1.12 -6.38 5.75
CA LYS A 34 -1.68 -5.82 6.99
C LYS A 34 -1.11 -6.50 8.24
N GLU A 35 -1.04 -7.82 8.26
CA GLU A 35 -0.48 -8.59 9.38
C GLU A 35 0.98 -8.25 9.63
N VAL A 36 1.80 -8.15 8.57
CA VAL A 36 3.22 -7.78 8.69
C VAL A 36 3.36 -6.35 9.22
N VAL A 37 2.58 -5.39 8.73
CA VAL A 37 2.64 -4.00 9.20
C VAL A 37 2.24 -3.91 10.68
N GLU A 38 1.18 -4.60 11.07
CA GLU A 38 0.71 -4.58 12.46
C GLU A 38 1.70 -5.28 13.40
N ALA A 39 2.28 -6.41 13.00
CA ALA A 39 3.32 -7.09 13.78
C ALA A 39 4.53 -6.17 14.04
N LYS A 40 4.96 -5.42 13.02
CA LYS A 40 6.03 -4.40 13.16
C LYS A 40 5.62 -3.25 14.08
N ARG A 41 4.37 -2.81 13.99
CA ARG A 41 3.85 -1.74 14.84
C ARG A 41 3.80 -2.14 16.31
N VAL A 42 3.33 -3.34 16.63
CA VAL A 42 3.27 -3.88 18.00
C VAL A 42 4.66 -4.08 18.61
N SER A 43 5.63 -4.50 17.79
CA SER A 43 7.03 -4.66 18.22
C SER A 43 7.82 -3.34 18.33
N THR A 44 7.27 -2.24 17.82
CA THR A 44 7.91 -0.92 17.90
C THR A 44 7.40 -0.16 19.13
N PRO A 45 8.27 0.38 20.01
CA PRO A 45 7.85 1.13 21.21
C PRO A 45 6.96 2.35 20.91
N LYS A 46 7.07 2.89 19.70
CA LYS A 46 6.31 4.04 19.24
C LYS A 46 5.11 3.58 18.39
N GLN A 47 3.94 3.50 19.00
CA GLN A 47 2.69 3.10 18.33
C GLN A 47 2.16 4.11 17.30
N ASP A 48 2.83 5.27 17.17
CA ASP A 48 2.58 6.32 16.17
C ASP A 48 3.26 6.06 14.82
N THR A 49 3.85 4.88 14.63
CA THR A 49 4.63 4.56 13.44
C THR A 49 4.06 3.34 12.73
N ILE A 50 3.90 3.44 11.40
CA ILE A 50 3.59 2.30 10.51
C ILE A 50 4.72 2.10 9.51
N ASP A 51 5.18 0.86 9.36
CA ASP A 51 6.23 0.50 8.40
C ASP A 51 5.66 -0.22 7.19
N LEU A 52 5.54 0.52 6.08
CA LEU A 52 5.02 0.05 4.80
C LEU A 52 6.13 -0.44 3.87
N HIS A 53 7.37 -0.58 4.33
CA HIS A 53 8.44 -1.13 3.52
C HIS A 53 8.08 -2.53 3.00
N GLY A 54 8.13 -2.70 1.69
CA GLY A 54 7.88 -3.96 1.00
C GLY A 54 6.43 -4.16 0.53
N THR A 55 5.52 -3.23 0.83
CA THR A 55 4.14 -3.30 0.33
C THR A 55 4.01 -2.68 -1.06
N SER A 56 2.97 -3.09 -1.79
CA SER A 56 2.58 -2.42 -3.04
C SER A 56 1.93 -1.06 -2.75
N ILE A 57 1.86 -0.18 -3.76
CA ILE A 57 1.24 1.14 -3.61
C ILE A 57 -0.23 1.02 -3.17
N THR A 58 -0.96 0.07 -3.73
CA THR A 58 -2.38 -0.17 -3.40
C THR A 58 -2.53 -0.67 -1.97
N GLU A 59 -1.70 -1.62 -1.53
CA GLU A 59 -1.68 -2.08 -0.15
C GLU A 59 -1.36 -0.96 0.83
N ALA A 60 -0.27 -0.23 0.60
CA ALA A 60 0.13 0.90 1.44
C ALA A 60 -0.98 1.95 1.54
N ALA A 61 -1.61 2.29 0.42
CA ALA A 61 -2.72 3.25 0.39
C ALA A 61 -3.89 2.81 1.27
N THR A 62 -4.29 1.53 1.16
CA THR A 62 -5.36 0.97 1.99
C THR A 62 -4.98 0.94 3.46
N ILE A 63 -3.75 0.53 3.80
CA ILE A 63 -3.28 0.45 5.18
C ILE A 63 -3.21 1.83 5.82
N VAL A 64 -2.70 2.84 5.10
CA VAL A 64 -2.64 4.23 5.58
C VAL A 64 -4.03 4.78 5.83
N GLU A 65 -4.96 4.57 4.89
CA GLU A 65 -6.35 5.02 5.02
C GLU A 65 -7.03 4.37 6.23
N ASP A 66 -6.89 3.05 6.40
CA ASP A 66 -7.44 2.33 7.54
C ASP A 66 -6.80 2.80 8.86
N THR A 67 -5.49 3.08 8.86
CA THR A 67 -4.80 3.62 10.04
C THR A 67 -5.35 4.98 10.44
N LEU A 68 -5.52 5.89 9.48
CA LEU A 68 -6.00 7.26 9.74
C LEU A 68 -7.48 7.32 10.12
N LYS A 69 -8.29 6.28 9.86
CA LYS A 69 -9.68 6.19 10.34
C LYS A 69 -9.78 6.11 11.87
N TRP A 70 -8.84 5.46 12.54
CA TRP A 70 -8.85 5.32 14.00
C TRP A 70 -7.71 6.08 14.70
N TYR A 71 -6.63 6.41 13.99
CA TYR A 71 -5.53 7.20 14.52
C TYR A 71 -5.79 8.69 14.29
N ASN A 72 -6.05 9.44 15.36
CA ASN A 72 -6.22 10.89 15.30
C ASN A 72 -4.87 11.62 15.18
N ALA A 73 -4.34 11.71 13.95
CA ALA A 73 -3.10 12.42 13.66
C ALA A 73 -3.26 13.92 13.91
N SER A 74 -2.33 14.49 14.69
CA SER A 74 -2.26 15.92 14.98
C SER A 74 -0.80 16.38 15.06
N PRO A 75 -0.51 17.69 15.09
CA PRO A 75 0.87 18.16 15.22
C PRO A 75 1.54 17.70 16.52
N ALA A 76 0.75 17.49 17.58
CA ALA A 76 1.20 16.96 18.87
C ALA A 76 1.33 15.43 18.88
N LYS A 77 0.59 14.74 18.02
CA LYS A 77 0.56 13.28 17.89
C LYS A 77 0.60 12.87 16.41
N PRO A 78 1.74 13.06 15.74
CA PRO A 78 1.83 12.84 14.30
C PRO A 78 1.95 11.35 13.97
N LEU A 79 1.36 10.91 12.86
CA LEU A 79 1.56 9.55 12.34
C LEU A 79 2.82 9.51 11.49
N ARG A 80 3.79 8.67 11.87
CA ARG A 80 5.01 8.41 11.09
C ARG A 80 4.79 7.23 10.15
N ILE A 81 5.12 7.43 8.88
CA ILE A 81 5.01 6.42 7.83
C ILE A 81 6.41 6.13 7.31
N ILE A 82 6.86 4.89 7.42
CA ILE A 82 8.11 4.42 6.81
C ILE A 82 7.76 3.79 5.46
N THR A 83 8.38 4.27 4.39
CA THR A 83 8.18 3.75 3.03
C THR A 83 9.41 3.03 2.49
N GLY A 84 10.47 2.96 3.29
CA GLY A 84 11.81 2.55 2.85
C GLY A 84 12.56 3.66 2.12
N ARG A 85 13.87 3.45 1.94
CA ARG A 85 14.79 4.41 1.30
C ARG A 85 14.78 4.37 -0.24
N GLY A 86 14.06 3.42 -0.84
CA GLY A 86 14.02 3.23 -2.30
C GLY A 86 15.13 2.34 -2.87
N ASN A 87 16.17 2.02 -2.08
CA ASN A 87 17.35 1.25 -2.54
C ASN A 87 17.07 -0.17 -3.04
N HIS A 88 15.90 -0.76 -2.71
CA HIS A 88 15.53 -2.13 -3.10
C HIS A 88 14.35 -2.21 -4.08
N SER A 89 13.91 -1.07 -4.63
CA SER A 89 12.83 -1.04 -5.62
C SER A 89 13.33 -1.44 -7.01
N VAL A 90 12.44 -1.96 -7.87
CA VAL A 90 12.73 -2.15 -9.30
C VAL A 90 13.12 -0.80 -9.89
N ASN A 91 14.31 -0.71 -10.50
CA ASN A 91 14.96 0.52 -10.97
C ASN A 91 15.46 1.51 -9.89
N GLN A 92 15.53 1.11 -8.61
CA GLN A 92 15.98 1.97 -7.49
C GLN A 92 15.16 3.25 -7.28
N VAL A 93 13.99 3.37 -7.91
CA VAL A 93 13.07 4.50 -7.71
C VAL A 93 12.04 4.12 -6.66
N GLY A 94 12.15 4.73 -5.47
CA GLY A 94 11.15 4.59 -4.41
C GLY A 94 9.79 5.17 -4.80
N VAL A 95 8.97 4.41 -5.51
CA VAL A 95 7.64 4.83 -6.00
C VAL A 95 6.59 4.95 -4.89
N LEU A 96 6.83 4.32 -3.74
CA LEU A 96 5.87 4.27 -2.63
C LEU A 96 5.68 5.65 -1.97
N LYS A 97 6.78 6.32 -1.61
CA LYS A 97 6.77 7.64 -0.97
C LYS A 97 6.00 8.71 -1.78
N PRO A 98 6.29 8.95 -3.07
CA PRO A 98 5.56 9.94 -3.85
C PRO A 98 4.09 9.56 -4.06
N ALA A 99 3.77 8.27 -4.23
CA ALA A 99 2.39 7.82 -4.40
C ALA A 99 1.54 8.07 -3.15
N ILE A 100 2.02 7.67 -1.97
CA ILE A 100 1.31 7.88 -0.71
C ILE A 100 1.21 9.38 -0.38
N ARG A 101 2.28 10.16 -0.61
CA ARG A 101 2.23 11.61 -0.42
C ARG A 101 1.14 12.25 -1.28
N LYS A 102 1.05 11.88 -2.57
CA LYS A 102 0.04 12.40 -3.48
C LYS A 102 -1.38 12.09 -3.00
N LYS A 103 -1.67 10.84 -2.61
CA LYS A 103 -2.98 10.45 -2.07
C LYS A 103 -3.35 11.26 -0.82
N LEU A 104 -2.43 11.36 0.14
CA LEU A 104 -2.68 12.11 1.38
C LEU A 104 -2.92 13.60 1.11
N GLN A 105 -2.17 14.21 0.20
CA GLN A 105 -2.37 15.61 -0.19
C GLN A 105 -3.72 15.84 -0.88
N GLN A 106 -4.18 14.90 -1.72
CA GLN A 106 -5.51 14.93 -2.34
C GLN A 106 -6.64 14.83 -1.31
N GLU A 107 -6.40 14.15 -0.19
CA GLU A 107 -7.34 14.03 0.93
C GLU A 107 -7.19 15.18 1.95
N HIS A 108 -6.45 16.24 1.60
CA HIS A 108 -6.21 17.42 2.43
C HIS A 108 -5.47 17.15 3.75
N TRP A 109 -4.63 16.12 3.81
CA TRP A 109 -3.73 15.93 4.94
C TRP A 109 -2.52 16.87 4.86
N ASP A 110 -2.08 17.38 6.01
CA ASP A 110 -0.77 18.01 6.15
C ASP A 110 0.31 16.93 6.33
N VAL A 111 1.25 16.88 5.38
CA VAL A 111 2.25 15.82 5.28
C VAL A 111 3.63 16.41 5.05
N ARG A 112 4.59 16.01 5.89
CA ARG A 112 6.01 16.33 5.74
C ARG A 112 6.79 15.10 5.29
N GLY A 113 7.76 15.29 4.39
CA GLY A 113 8.66 14.23 3.96
C GLY A 113 9.96 14.20 4.76
N TRP A 114 10.54 13.02 4.92
CA TRP A 114 11.89 12.80 5.45
C TRP A 114 12.55 11.63 4.70
N ASP A 115 13.84 11.38 4.89
CA ASP A 115 14.61 10.47 4.03
C ASP A 115 14.03 9.05 3.91
N GLY A 116 13.48 8.50 5.00
CA GLY A 116 12.88 7.16 5.02
C GLY A 116 11.36 7.10 4.86
N GLY A 117 10.67 8.24 4.68
CA GLY A 117 9.23 8.24 4.50
C GLY A 117 8.50 9.57 4.68
N LEU A 118 7.35 9.51 5.35
CA LEU A 118 6.41 10.63 5.52
C LEU A 118 6.01 10.77 7.00
N VAL A 119 5.54 11.96 7.36
CA VAL A 119 4.93 12.26 8.66
C VAL A 119 3.63 13.01 8.39
N VAL A 120 2.52 12.49 8.89
CA VAL A 120 1.19 13.09 8.80
C VAL A 120 0.92 13.86 10.08
N LEU A 121 0.65 15.16 9.94
CA LEU A 121 0.46 16.08 11.05
C LEU A 121 -1.02 16.35 11.37
N GLY A 122 -1.93 15.80 10.59
CA GLY A 122 -3.37 16.04 10.74
C GLY A 122 -3.99 16.55 9.47
N LYS A 123 -5.31 16.77 9.50
CA LYS A 123 -6.08 17.21 8.35
C LYS A 123 -6.13 18.74 8.32
N LYS A 124 -6.02 19.31 7.12
CA LYS A 124 -6.17 20.74 6.87
C LYS A 124 -7.64 21.14 6.85
#